data_AF-A0A8C4Q5P4-F1
#
_entry.id   AF-A0A8C4Q5P4-F1
#
_cell.length_a   1.000
_cell.length_b   1.000
_cell.length_c   1.000
_cell.angle_alpha   90.00
_cell.angle_beta   90.00
_cell.angle_gamma   90.00
#
_symmetry.space_group_name_H-M   'P 1'
#
loop_
_entity.id
_entity.type
_entity.pdbx_description
1 polymer ?
#
loop_
_entity_poly.entity_id
_entity_poly.type
_entity_poly.pdbx_seq_one_letter_code
_entity_poly.pdbx_strand_id
1 'polypeptide(L)'
;MQSHVQELASRIDPKKVYFRQETLCTSLGGNRCPVLTITAMPRSANHSDVQLFRNRPYVFLTARVHPGESNSSWVMHGILNFLLGSCPLAQSVQEAFVFKIVPMLNPDGVINGSYRCSLSGDDLNRQWNNPSLILHPIIYHTKGLLQYLSNLHHTPLVFCDFHGHSRKKNIFLYGCSLNETLLQSKSKYQSSDMCEDRAYRVSVLFVKCHVM
;
A
#
# COMPACT_ATOMS: atom_id res chain seq x y z
N MET A 1 -8.37 -11.25 8.01
CA MET A 1 -7.71 -10.74 6.80
C MET A 1 -6.85 -11.81 6.12
N GLN A 2 -5.91 -12.48 6.80
CA GLN A 2 -5.10 -13.54 6.16
C GLN A 2 -5.96 -14.71 5.61
N SER A 3 -6.95 -15.18 6.37
CA SER A 3 -7.91 -16.20 5.91
C SER A 3 -8.67 -15.77 4.65
N HIS A 4 -9.09 -14.49 4.60
CA HIS A 4 -9.81 -13.95 3.46
C HIS A 4 -8.94 -13.85 2.20
N VAL A 5 -7.65 -13.48 2.34
CA VAL A 5 -6.72 -13.49 1.20
C VAL A 5 -6.56 -14.91 0.64
N GLN A 6 -6.47 -15.92 1.51
CA GLN A 6 -6.38 -17.33 1.08
C GLN A 6 -7.66 -17.80 0.37
N GLU A 7 -8.83 -17.41 0.88
CA GLU A 7 -10.12 -17.67 0.26
C GLU A 7 -10.24 -17.01 -1.12
N LEU A 8 -9.79 -15.76 -1.27
CA LEU A 8 -9.77 -15.10 -2.57
C LEU A 8 -8.79 -15.78 -3.51
N ALA A 9 -7.59 -16.13 -3.02
CA ALA A 9 -6.58 -16.80 -3.82
C ALA A 9 -7.04 -18.14 -4.40
N SER A 10 -7.87 -18.90 -3.66
CA SER A 10 -8.37 -20.19 -4.13
C SER A 10 -9.41 -20.10 -5.26
N ARG A 11 -9.98 -18.91 -5.51
CA ARG A 11 -10.98 -18.66 -6.54
C ARG A 11 -10.40 -18.16 -7.86
N ILE A 12 -9.09 -17.87 -7.88
CA ILE A 12 -8.42 -17.28 -9.03
C ILE A 12 -8.14 -18.35 -10.09
N ASP A 13 -8.36 -17.99 -11.37
CA ASP A 13 -7.83 -18.76 -12.50
C ASP A 13 -6.34 -18.41 -12.69
N PRO A 14 -5.39 -19.32 -12.38
CA PRO A 14 -3.96 -19.04 -12.44
C PRO A 14 -3.46 -18.85 -13.88
N LYS A 15 -4.27 -19.19 -14.90
CA LYS A 15 -3.96 -18.88 -16.30
C LYS A 15 -4.26 -17.43 -16.67
N LYS A 16 -5.13 -16.76 -15.91
CA LYS A 16 -5.56 -15.38 -16.18
C LYS A 16 -4.90 -14.37 -15.25
N VAL A 17 -4.72 -14.71 -13.99
CA VAL A 17 -4.20 -13.79 -12.97
C VAL A 17 -2.99 -14.40 -12.30
N TYR A 18 -1.90 -13.65 -12.31
CA TYR A 18 -0.74 -13.90 -11.48
C TYR A 18 -1.02 -13.38 -10.07
N PHE A 19 -1.14 -14.30 -9.12
CA PHE A 19 -1.24 -13.99 -7.70
C PHE A 19 -0.09 -14.63 -6.95
N ARG A 20 0.63 -13.83 -6.16
CA ARG A 20 1.68 -14.33 -5.26
C ARG A 20 1.59 -13.66 -3.91
N GLN A 21 1.56 -14.47 -2.85
CA GLN A 21 1.68 -14.02 -1.47
C GLN A 21 3.05 -14.44 -0.93
N GLU A 22 3.83 -13.47 -0.47
CA GLU A 22 5.13 -13.69 0.16
C GLU A 22 5.12 -13.11 1.57
N THR A 23 5.94 -13.66 2.47
CA THR A 23 6.17 -13.04 3.77
C THR A 23 7.23 -11.96 3.59
N LEU A 24 6.85 -10.69 3.73
CA LEU A 24 7.78 -9.56 3.64
C LEU A 24 8.74 -9.56 4.82
N CYS A 25 8.20 -9.78 6.02
CA CYS A 25 8.96 -9.92 7.26
C CYS A 25 8.08 -10.55 8.36
N THR A 26 8.69 -10.74 9.53
CA THR A 26 7.97 -10.97 10.78
C THR A 26 7.95 -9.66 11.56
N SER A 27 6.81 -9.36 12.19
CA SER A 27 6.63 -8.19 13.05
C SER A 27 7.30 -8.38 14.42
N LEU A 28 7.33 -7.33 15.25
CA LEU A 28 7.98 -7.36 16.56
C LEU A 28 7.33 -8.43 17.48
N GLY A 29 6.02 -8.60 17.39
CA GLY A 29 5.25 -9.62 18.11
C GLY A 29 5.27 -11.00 17.47
N GLY A 30 6.10 -11.26 16.46
CA GLY A 30 6.22 -12.57 15.82
C GLY A 30 5.17 -12.86 14.73
N ASN A 31 4.31 -11.89 14.38
CA ASN A 31 3.27 -12.10 13.37
C ASN A 31 3.82 -11.93 11.94
N ARG A 32 3.45 -12.84 11.03
CA ARG A 32 3.82 -12.75 9.61
C ARG A 32 3.18 -11.52 8.96
N CYS A 33 4.00 -10.78 8.22
CA CYS A 33 3.59 -9.59 7.50
C CYS A 33 3.61 -9.89 5.99
N PRO A 34 2.46 -10.15 5.35
CA PRO A 34 2.43 -10.54 3.94
C PRO A 34 2.59 -9.34 3.01
N VAL A 35 3.22 -9.58 1.86
CA VAL A 35 3.13 -8.73 0.67
C VAL A 35 2.49 -9.54 -0.46
N LEU A 36 1.52 -8.94 -1.15
CA LEU A 36 0.80 -9.54 -2.27
C LEU A 36 1.27 -8.93 -3.58
N THR A 37 1.39 -9.77 -4.60
CA THR A 37 1.62 -9.36 -5.99
C THR A 37 0.44 -9.82 -6.83
N ILE A 38 -0.22 -8.88 -7.50
CA ILE A 38 -1.41 -9.16 -8.33
C ILE A 38 -1.24 -8.48 -9.69
N THR A 39 -1.38 -9.22 -10.78
CA THR A 39 -1.38 -8.71 -12.16
C THR A 39 -1.97 -9.76 -13.10
N ALA A 40 -2.35 -9.41 -14.33
CA ALA A 40 -2.81 -10.40 -15.31
C ALA A 40 -1.64 -11.26 -15.81
N MET A 41 -1.87 -12.51 -16.18
CA MET A 41 -0.88 -13.29 -16.92
C MET A 41 -0.64 -12.69 -18.32
N PRO A 42 0.53 -12.89 -18.94
CA PRO A 42 0.74 -12.49 -20.33
C PRO A 42 -0.26 -13.24 -21.23
N ARG A 43 -0.75 -12.56 -22.29
CA ARG A 43 -1.76 -13.12 -23.20
C ARG A 43 -1.25 -14.36 -23.95
N SER A 44 0.05 -14.41 -24.23
CA SER A 44 0.73 -15.56 -24.78
C SER A 44 2.19 -15.61 -24.34
N ALA A 45 2.90 -16.67 -24.72
CA ALA A 45 4.33 -16.83 -24.47
C ALA A 45 5.22 -16.13 -25.52
N ASN A 46 4.63 -15.36 -26.45
CA ASN A 46 5.42 -14.64 -27.45
C ASN A 46 6.28 -13.54 -26.80
N HIS A 47 7.35 -13.14 -27.48
CA HIS A 47 8.30 -12.18 -26.94
C HIS A 47 7.66 -10.82 -26.61
N SER A 48 6.71 -10.35 -27.44
CA SER A 48 6.04 -9.06 -27.25
C SER A 48 5.16 -9.02 -26.00
N ASP A 49 4.35 -10.06 -25.77
CA ASP A 49 3.43 -10.15 -24.63
C ASP A 49 4.20 -10.31 -23.32
N VAL A 50 5.29 -11.10 -23.34
CA VAL A 50 6.20 -11.24 -22.19
C VAL A 50 6.91 -9.91 -21.90
N GLN A 51 7.34 -9.17 -22.93
CA GLN A 51 7.98 -7.88 -22.76
C GLN A 51 7.00 -6.84 -22.20
N LEU A 52 5.77 -6.80 -22.70
CA LEU A 52 4.70 -5.94 -22.16
C LEU A 52 4.44 -6.26 -20.69
N PHE A 53 4.32 -7.54 -20.34
CA PHE A 53 4.14 -8.00 -18.97
C PHE A 53 5.25 -7.52 -18.03
N ARG A 54 6.53 -7.63 -18.46
CA ARG A 54 7.70 -7.20 -17.67
C ARG A 54 7.76 -5.70 -17.46
N ASN A 55 7.29 -4.92 -18.43
CA ASN A 55 7.36 -3.45 -18.41
C ASN A 55 6.12 -2.79 -17.80
N ARG A 56 5.18 -3.57 -17.23
CA ARG A 56 3.98 -3.00 -16.62
C ARG A 56 4.35 -2.08 -15.45
N PRO A 57 3.78 -0.87 -15.38
CA PRO A 57 3.99 0.02 -14.25
C PRO A 57 3.45 -0.57 -12.95
N TYR A 58 4.08 -0.19 -11.85
CA TYR A 58 3.73 -0.69 -10.52
C TYR A 58 2.77 0.27 -9.81
N VAL A 59 1.83 -0.30 -9.05
CA VAL A 59 0.99 0.40 -8.08
C VAL A 59 1.25 -0.21 -6.71
N PHE A 60 1.61 0.61 -5.73
CA PHE A 60 1.96 0.15 -4.39
C PHE A 60 0.90 0.59 -3.39
N LEU A 61 0.31 -0.35 -2.66
CA LEU A 61 -0.79 -0.08 -1.74
C LEU A 61 -0.46 -0.59 -0.34
N THR A 62 -0.62 0.26 0.66
CA THR A 62 -0.49 -0.11 2.07
C THR A 62 -1.74 0.29 2.84
N ALA A 63 -2.03 -0.43 3.91
CA ALA A 63 -3.10 -0.02 4.81
C ALA A 63 -2.71 -0.29 6.26
N ARG A 64 -3.47 0.35 7.14
CA ARG A 64 -3.58 -0.04 8.55
C ARG A 64 -2.26 0.04 9.33
N VAL A 65 -1.55 1.14 9.14
CA VAL A 65 -0.39 1.51 9.96
C VAL A 65 -0.78 1.92 11.37
N HIS A 66 -1.93 2.60 11.54
CA HIS A 66 -2.52 2.85 12.86
C HIS A 66 -3.58 1.79 13.18
N PRO A 67 -3.38 0.97 14.22
CA PRO A 67 -4.23 -0.19 14.50
C PRO A 67 -5.72 0.09 14.72
N GLY A 68 -6.09 1.26 15.24
CA GLY A 68 -7.47 1.63 15.52
C GLY A 68 -8.30 2.01 14.30
N GLU A 69 -7.67 2.21 13.13
CA GLU A 69 -8.34 2.71 11.93
C GLU A 69 -9.03 1.58 11.13
N SER A 70 -10.00 0.88 11.76
CA SER A 70 -10.77 -0.29 11.27
C SER A 70 -11.18 -0.20 9.81
N ASN A 71 -11.68 0.95 9.42
CA ASN A 71 -12.10 1.30 8.07
C ASN A 71 -11.04 1.04 6.97
N SER A 72 -9.74 1.22 7.25
CA SER A 72 -8.72 1.02 6.20
C SER A 72 -8.57 -0.44 5.78
N SER A 73 -8.81 -1.37 6.71
CA SER A 73 -8.87 -2.81 6.41
C SER A 73 -10.07 -3.16 5.53
N TRP A 74 -11.20 -2.48 5.69
CA TRP A 74 -12.39 -2.68 4.86
C TRP A 74 -12.20 -2.13 3.44
N VAL A 75 -11.54 -0.98 3.31
CA VAL A 75 -11.14 -0.45 1.99
C VAL A 75 -10.18 -1.43 1.30
N MET A 76 -9.15 -1.89 2.01
CA MET A 76 -8.20 -2.87 1.47
C MET A 76 -8.90 -4.19 1.09
N HIS A 77 -9.87 -4.64 1.90
CA HIS A 77 -10.70 -5.80 1.60
C HIS A 77 -11.49 -5.61 0.29
N GLY A 78 -12.16 -4.46 0.10
CA GLY A 78 -12.87 -4.15 -1.14
C GLY A 78 -11.95 -4.09 -2.36
N ILE A 79 -10.75 -3.50 -2.22
CA ILE A 79 -9.73 -3.47 -3.28
C ILE A 79 -9.32 -4.89 -3.69
N LEU A 80 -9.05 -5.76 -2.72
CA LEU A 80 -8.66 -7.15 -3.01
C LEU A 80 -9.80 -7.93 -3.66
N ASN A 81 -11.05 -7.77 -3.21
CA ASN A 81 -12.21 -8.39 -3.86
C ASN A 81 -12.40 -7.91 -5.29
N PHE A 82 -12.19 -6.62 -5.54
CA PHE A 82 -12.26 -6.06 -6.89
C PHE A 82 -11.14 -6.62 -7.77
N LEU A 83 -9.88 -6.53 -7.33
CA LEU A 83 -8.71 -6.99 -8.10
C LEU A 83 -8.69 -8.50 -8.33
N LEU A 84 -9.29 -9.30 -7.45
CA LEU A 84 -9.36 -10.76 -7.60
C LEU A 84 -10.73 -11.23 -8.11
N GLY A 85 -11.61 -10.29 -8.45
CA GLY A 85 -12.93 -10.55 -9.02
C GLY A 85 -12.89 -10.81 -10.53
N SER A 86 -14.06 -11.15 -11.07
CA SER A 86 -14.24 -11.48 -12.48
C SER A 86 -14.73 -10.32 -13.35
N CYS A 87 -14.81 -9.09 -12.81
CA CYS A 87 -15.37 -7.98 -13.58
C CYS A 87 -14.39 -7.51 -14.68
N PRO A 88 -14.88 -7.09 -15.86
CA PRO A 88 -14.01 -6.67 -16.98
C PRO A 88 -13.09 -5.49 -16.63
N LEU A 89 -13.52 -4.59 -15.75
CA LEU A 89 -12.70 -3.48 -15.28
C LEU A 89 -11.52 -3.96 -14.43
N ALA A 90 -11.74 -4.95 -13.55
CA ALA A 90 -10.66 -5.57 -12.78
C ALA A 90 -9.61 -6.20 -13.70
N GLN A 91 -10.06 -6.92 -14.73
CA GLN A 91 -9.15 -7.49 -15.73
C GLN A 91 -8.36 -6.39 -16.44
N SER A 92 -9.02 -5.31 -16.85
CA SER A 92 -8.36 -4.19 -17.54
C SER A 92 -7.26 -3.55 -16.69
N VAL A 93 -7.50 -3.33 -15.39
CA VAL A 93 -6.47 -2.76 -14.51
C VAL A 93 -5.35 -3.75 -14.21
N GLN A 94 -5.64 -5.05 -14.11
CA GLN A 94 -4.62 -6.09 -13.94
C GLN A 94 -3.74 -6.26 -15.18
N GLU A 95 -4.29 -6.07 -16.38
CA GLU A 95 -3.53 -6.05 -17.64
C GLU A 95 -2.65 -4.81 -17.79
N ALA A 96 -3.00 -3.71 -17.12
CA ALA A 96 -2.27 -2.45 -17.18
C ALA A 96 -1.17 -2.33 -16.10
N PHE A 97 -1.36 -2.92 -14.91
CA PHE A 97 -0.50 -2.66 -13.76
C PHE A 97 -0.05 -3.93 -13.02
N VAL A 98 1.08 -3.81 -12.31
CA VAL A 98 1.49 -4.73 -11.25
C VAL A 98 1.16 -4.13 -9.90
N PHE A 99 0.26 -4.76 -9.15
CA PHE A 99 -0.09 -4.32 -7.80
C PHE A 99 0.83 -4.99 -6.78
N LYS A 100 1.52 -4.18 -5.97
CA LYS A 100 2.25 -4.61 -4.77
C LYS A 100 1.50 -4.11 -3.55
N ILE A 101 1.03 -5.03 -2.71
CA ILE A 101 0.09 -4.69 -1.64
C ILE A 101 0.62 -5.21 -0.30
N VAL A 102 0.75 -4.33 0.70
CA VAL A 102 0.96 -4.69 2.10
C VAL A 102 -0.36 -4.45 2.85
N PRO A 103 -1.20 -5.49 3.06
CA PRO A 103 -2.58 -5.29 3.52
C PRO A 103 -2.70 -4.68 4.92
N MET A 104 -1.67 -4.82 5.75
CA MET A 104 -1.67 -4.36 7.13
C MET A 104 -0.25 -4.05 7.60
N LEU A 105 0.02 -2.78 7.90
CA LEU A 105 1.32 -2.30 8.38
C LEU A 105 1.53 -2.45 9.89
N ASN A 106 0.49 -2.78 10.68
CA ASN A 106 0.63 -2.93 12.13
C ASN A 106 -0.22 -4.08 12.68
N PRO A 107 0.10 -5.35 12.33
CA PRO A 107 -0.65 -6.50 12.82
C PRO A 107 -0.58 -6.65 14.35
N ASP A 108 0.58 -6.37 14.96
CA ASP A 108 0.75 -6.51 16.40
C ASP A 108 -0.15 -5.54 17.18
N GLY A 109 -0.15 -4.27 16.79
CA GLY A 109 -1.00 -3.28 17.44
C GLY A 109 -2.49 -3.61 17.29
N VAL A 110 -2.90 -4.23 16.16
CA VAL A 110 -4.28 -4.68 15.96
C VAL A 110 -4.62 -5.83 16.91
N ILE A 111 -3.76 -6.84 17.00
CA ILE A 111 -3.95 -8.00 17.87
C ILE A 111 -4.05 -7.58 19.35
N ASN A 112 -3.26 -6.59 19.75
CA ASN A 112 -3.18 -6.11 21.12
C ASN A 112 -4.16 -4.96 21.45
N GLY A 113 -5.05 -4.58 20.52
CA GLY A 113 -6.06 -3.54 20.78
C GLY A 113 -5.48 -2.13 20.94
N SER A 114 -4.29 -1.85 20.39
CA SER A 114 -3.75 -0.50 20.30
C SER A 114 -4.64 0.37 19.39
N TYR A 115 -4.57 1.69 19.58
CA TYR A 115 -5.22 2.64 18.65
C TYR A 115 -4.25 3.18 17.60
N ARG A 116 -3.03 3.55 18.00
CA ARG A 116 -2.11 4.32 17.15
C ARG A 116 -0.73 3.67 16.97
N CYS A 117 -0.16 3.17 18.05
CA CYS A 117 1.24 2.75 18.07
C CYS A 117 1.42 1.24 17.84
N SER A 118 2.63 0.84 17.45
CA SER A 118 3.12 -0.55 17.48
C SER A 118 3.38 -1.04 18.91
N LEU A 119 3.84 -2.29 19.05
CA LEU A 119 4.31 -2.85 20.33
C LEU A 119 5.54 -2.15 20.92
N SER A 120 6.33 -1.45 20.11
CA SER A 120 7.46 -0.64 20.62
C SER A 120 7.00 0.69 21.24
N GLY A 121 5.70 1.03 21.12
CA GLY A 121 5.15 2.31 21.57
C GLY A 121 5.24 3.42 20.51
N ASP A 122 5.82 3.13 19.34
CA ASP A 122 6.04 4.12 18.28
C ASP A 122 4.86 4.26 17.32
N ASP A 123 4.62 5.50 16.85
CA ASP A 123 3.78 5.74 15.67
C ASP A 123 4.58 5.32 14.42
N LEU A 124 4.25 4.14 13.86
CA LEU A 124 4.95 3.58 12.70
C LEU A 124 4.93 4.51 11.47
N ASN A 125 3.91 5.38 11.33
CA ASN A 125 3.85 6.34 10.24
C ASN A 125 4.77 7.56 10.46
N ARG A 126 5.56 7.59 11.52
CA ARG A 126 6.67 8.54 11.74
C ARG A 126 8.04 7.89 11.60
N GLN A 127 8.09 6.59 11.35
CA GLN A 127 9.34 5.83 11.30
C GLN A 127 9.89 5.63 9.89
N TRP A 128 9.24 6.17 8.85
CA TRP A 128 9.67 5.98 7.45
C TRP A 128 11.05 6.58 7.13
N ASN A 129 11.47 7.64 7.82
CA ASN A 129 12.77 8.27 7.54
C ASN A 129 13.93 7.37 7.95
N ASN A 130 13.89 6.81 9.17
CA ASN A 130 14.94 5.94 9.69
C ASN A 130 14.34 4.78 10.51
N PRO A 131 13.69 3.79 9.87
CA PRO A 131 13.07 2.69 10.59
C PRO A 131 14.14 1.76 11.18
N SER A 132 13.93 1.31 12.42
CA SER A 132 14.76 0.26 13.01
C SER A 132 14.37 -1.09 12.44
N LEU A 133 15.36 -1.89 12.03
CA LEU A 133 15.14 -3.28 11.60
C LEU A 133 14.48 -4.13 12.68
N ILE A 134 14.78 -3.87 13.95
CA ILE A 134 14.29 -4.65 15.09
C ILE A 134 12.94 -4.12 15.58
N LEU A 135 12.81 -2.81 15.78
CA LEU A 135 11.59 -2.23 16.38
C LEU A 135 10.49 -1.98 15.35
N HIS A 136 10.85 -1.67 14.10
CA HIS A 136 9.94 -1.30 13.02
C HIS A 136 10.09 -2.21 11.79
N PRO A 137 10.15 -3.55 11.95
CA PRO A 137 10.57 -4.47 10.87
C PRO A 137 9.71 -4.30 9.62
N ILE A 138 8.39 -4.18 9.77
CA ILE A 138 7.49 -4.01 8.63
C ILE A 138 7.70 -2.70 7.87
N ILE A 139 7.98 -1.59 8.56
CA ILE A 139 8.29 -0.31 7.90
C ILE A 139 9.65 -0.39 7.22
N TYR A 140 10.65 -0.98 7.90
CA TYR A 140 11.99 -1.21 7.34
C TYR A 140 11.92 -2.00 6.03
N HIS A 141 11.26 -3.17 6.04
CA HIS A 141 11.17 -4.03 4.87
C HIS A 141 10.24 -3.47 3.79
N THR A 142 9.16 -2.76 4.14
CA THR A 142 8.31 -2.09 3.13
C THR A 142 9.07 -0.98 2.41
N LYS A 143 9.83 -0.16 3.16
CA LYS A 143 10.73 0.85 2.58
C LYS A 143 11.81 0.20 1.72
N GLY A 144 12.43 -0.87 2.19
CA GLY A 144 13.43 -1.63 1.44
C GLY A 144 12.88 -2.19 0.12
N LEU A 145 11.65 -2.69 0.11
CA LEU A 145 10.99 -3.16 -1.12
C LEU A 145 10.75 -2.02 -2.11
N LEU A 146 10.30 -0.85 -1.64
CA LEU A 146 10.13 0.34 -2.49
C LEU A 146 11.47 0.79 -3.10
N GLN A 147 12.53 0.84 -2.30
CA GLN A 147 13.88 1.17 -2.76
C GLN A 147 14.40 0.15 -3.77
N TYR A 148 14.21 -1.14 -3.50
CA TYR A 148 14.56 -2.23 -4.42
C TYR A 148 13.85 -2.08 -5.77
N LEU A 149 12.53 -1.84 -5.77
CA LEU A 149 11.77 -1.60 -6.99
C LEU A 149 12.29 -0.37 -7.75
N SER A 150 12.58 0.73 -7.04
CA SER A 150 13.15 1.93 -7.67
C SER A 150 14.52 1.68 -8.31
N ASN A 151 15.38 0.90 -7.66
CA ASN A 151 16.70 0.54 -8.19
C ASN A 151 16.62 -0.36 -9.43
N LEU A 152 15.52 -1.10 -9.58
CA LEU A 152 15.22 -1.88 -10.78
C LEU A 152 14.47 -1.07 -11.86
N HIS A 153 14.40 0.26 -11.73
CA HIS A 153 13.61 1.14 -12.60
C HIS A 153 12.11 0.82 -12.64
N HIS A 154 11.60 0.15 -11.60
CA HIS A 154 10.20 -0.19 -11.40
C HIS A 154 9.58 0.67 -10.29
N THR A 155 9.99 1.94 -10.18
CA THR A 155 9.40 2.89 -9.24
C THR A 155 7.87 2.91 -9.41
N PRO A 156 7.09 2.69 -8.34
CA PRO A 156 5.64 2.71 -8.45
C PRO A 156 5.15 4.05 -9.01
N LEU A 157 4.23 3.98 -9.96
CA LEU A 157 3.55 5.16 -10.50
C LEU A 157 2.70 5.84 -9.41
N VAL A 158 2.10 5.03 -8.55
CA VAL A 158 1.26 5.46 -7.44
C VAL A 158 1.64 4.66 -6.20
N PHE A 159 1.77 5.36 -5.08
CA PHE A 159 1.81 4.77 -3.75
C PHE A 159 0.59 5.26 -2.96
N CYS A 160 -0.27 4.37 -2.46
CA CYS A 160 -1.38 4.77 -1.61
C CYS A 160 -1.25 4.15 -0.23
N ASP A 161 -1.44 4.98 0.80
CA ASP A 161 -1.53 4.52 2.18
C ASP A 161 -2.93 4.80 2.75
N PHE A 162 -3.68 3.74 3.04
CA PHE A 162 -5.08 3.83 3.47
C PHE A 162 -5.18 4.02 4.99
N HIS A 163 -5.84 5.11 5.39
CA HIS A 163 -6.00 5.56 6.79
C HIS A 163 -7.46 5.84 7.16
N GLY A 164 -7.71 5.95 8.45
CA GLY A 164 -8.92 6.54 9.02
C GLY A 164 -8.71 8.00 9.46
N HIS A 165 -9.80 8.73 9.64
CA HIS A 165 -9.77 10.03 10.32
C HIS A 165 -10.89 10.13 11.33
N SER A 166 -10.54 10.51 12.56
CA SER A 166 -11.46 10.60 13.70
C SER A 166 -12.27 11.89 13.76
N ARG A 167 -12.11 12.82 12.81
CA ARG A 167 -12.69 14.18 12.90
C ARG A 167 -13.33 14.63 11.59
N LYS A 168 -12.60 14.49 10.48
CA LYS A 168 -13.14 14.79 9.15
C LYS A 168 -14.06 13.67 8.70
N LYS A 169 -15.26 14.03 8.22
CA LYS A 169 -16.21 13.13 7.59
C LYS A 169 -15.88 12.96 6.10
N ASN A 170 -16.48 11.96 5.46
CA ASN A 170 -16.28 11.58 4.04
C ASN A 170 -14.89 11.01 3.72
N ILE A 171 -14.62 10.86 2.42
CA ILE A 171 -13.36 10.36 1.86
C ILE A 171 -12.57 11.55 1.31
N PHE A 172 -11.29 11.61 1.63
CA PHE A 172 -10.39 12.67 1.15
C PHE A 172 -8.96 12.16 1.07
N LEU A 173 -8.13 12.96 0.40
CA LEU A 173 -6.79 12.60 -0.01
C LEU A 173 -5.80 13.65 0.53
N TYR A 174 -4.68 13.20 1.10
CA TYR A 174 -3.51 14.08 1.27
C TYR A 174 -2.45 13.68 0.25
N GLY A 175 -2.02 14.65 -0.57
CA GLY A 175 -0.89 14.51 -1.47
C GLY A 175 0.43 14.92 -0.81
N CYS A 176 1.52 14.80 -1.56
CA CYS A 176 2.87 15.11 -1.06
C CYS A 176 3.44 16.47 -1.48
N SER A 177 2.72 17.22 -2.32
CA SER A 177 3.07 18.62 -2.60
C SER A 177 2.36 19.53 -1.61
N LEU A 178 3.13 20.20 -0.75
CA LEU A 178 2.66 21.27 0.12
C LEU A 178 2.02 22.40 -0.69
N ASN A 179 2.64 22.77 -1.83
CA ASN A 179 2.14 23.85 -2.67
C ASN A 179 0.77 23.52 -3.28
N GLU A 180 0.57 22.29 -3.75
CA GLU A 180 -0.73 21.87 -4.32
C GLU A 180 -1.79 21.58 -3.26
N THR A 181 -1.37 21.12 -2.07
CA THR A 181 -2.27 20.86 -0.94
C THR A 181 -2.75 22.17 -0.28
N LEU A 182 -1.87 23.18 -0.16
CA LEU A 182 -2.18 24.48 0.44
C LEU A 182 -2.97 25.38 -0.50
N LEU A 183 -2.86 25.25 -1.83
CA LEU A 183 -3.69 26.03 -2.77
C LEU A 183 -5.20 25.81 -2.57
N GLN A 184 -5.61 24.68 -2.02
CA GLN A 184 -7.02 24.40 -1.68
C GLN A 184 -7.45 24.96 -0.31
N SER A 185 -6.51 25.25 0.59
CA SER A 185 -6.79 25.91 1.86
C SER A 185 -6.36 27.38 1.78
N LYS A 186 -7.28 28.34 1.77
CA LYS A 186 -6.99 29.79 1.75
C LYS A 186 -6.26 30.32 3.02
N SER A 187 -5.21 29.67 3.50
CA SER A 187 -4.38 30.07 4.63
C SER A 187 -3.03 30.59 4.14
N LYS A 188 -2.73 31.85 4.44
CA LYS A 188 -1.43 32.50 4.20
C LYS A 188 -0.36 31.90 5.12
N TYR A 189 0.43 30.94 4.64
CA TYR A 189 1.67 30.53 5.29
C TYR A 189 2.80 30.54 4.26
N GLN A 190 3.87 31.28 4.55
CA GLN A 190 4.99 31.50 3.63
C GLN A 190 5.82 30.22 3.46
N SER A 191 6.14 29.93 2.19
CA SER A 191 6.73 28.68 1.70
C SER A 191 8.27 28.65 1.70
N SER A 192 8.95 29.52 2.46
CA SER A 192 10.35 29.82 2.19
C SER A 192 11.40 28.85 2.74
N ASP A 193 11.08 27.94 3.68
CA ASP A 193 12.13 27.17 4.40
C ASP A 193 11.93 25.64 4.47
N MET A 194 11.22 25.01 3.53
CA MET A 194 11.06 23.55 3.54
C MET A 194 11.59 22.93 2.24
N CYS A 195 12.70 22.20 2.35
CA CYS A 195 13.29 21.41 1.27
C CYS A 195 12.42 20.16 1.03
N GLU A 196 11.76 20.10 -0.12
CA GLU A 196 11.00 18.93 -0.57
C GLU A 196 11.98 17.81 -0.97
N ASP A 197 11.96 16.69 -0.27
CA ASP A 197 12.79 15.54 -0.61
C ASP A 197 12.28 14.90 -1.90
N ARG A 198 13.10 14.99 -2.96
CA ARG A 198 12.80 14.48 -4.30
C ARG A 198 12.55 12.97 -4.32
N ALA A 199 12.98 12.22 -3.31
CA ALA A 199 12.67 10.80 -3.17
C ALA A 199 11.17 10.52 -2.95
N TYR A 200 10.40 11.52 -2.51
CA TYR A 200 8.96 11.43 -2.26
C TYR A 200 8.10 11.97 -3.41
N ARG A 201 8.67 12.17 -4.60
CA ARG A 201 7.92 12.54 -5.82
C ARG A 201 7.06 11.41 -6.39
N VAL A 202 7.12 10.20 -5.82
CA VAL A 202 6.07 9.20 -6.03
C VAL A 202 4.79 9.81 -5.50
N SER A 203 3.69 9.77 -6.26
CA SER A 203 2.38 10.22 -5.81
C SER A 203 1.94 9.37 -4.62
N VAL A 204 2.42 9.73 -3.42
CA VAL A 204 2.06 9.15 -2.13
C VAL A 204 0.73 9.80 -1.78
N LEU A 205 -0.33 9.02 -1.96
CA LEU A 205 -1.71 9.41 -1.76
C LEU A 205 -2.18 8.79 -0.45
N PHE A 206 -2.35 9.61 0.59
CA PHE A 206 -3.02 9.14 1.80
C PHE A 206 -4.52 9.15 1.56
N VAL A 207 -5.11 7.98 1.32
CA VAL A 207 -6.56 7.85 1.18
C VAL A 207 -7.15 7.68 2.57
N LYS A 208 -7.84 8.71 3.06
CA LYS A 208 -8.56 8.65 4.33
C LYS A 208 -10.04 8.42 4.10
N CYS A 209 -10.57 7.34 4.68
CA CYS A 209 -12.00 7.07 4.71
C CYS A 209 -12.53 7.23 6.14
N HIS A 210 -13.68 7.90 6.31
CA HIS A 210 -14.46 7.87 7.55
C HIS A 210 -15.58 6.82 7.42
N VAL A 211 -15.82 6.02 8.44
CA VAL A 211 -17.02 5.15 8.54
C VAL A 211 -17.77 5.58 9.79
N MET A 212 -19.08 5.82 9.63
CA MET A 212 -20.03 6.15 10.70
C MET A 212 -20.22 4.99 11.66
#